data_AF-A0A7Z7YEY0-F1
#
_entry.id   AF-A0A7Z7YEY0-F1
#
_cell.length_a   1.000
_cell.length_b   1.000
_cell.length_c   1.000
_cell.angle_alpha   90.00
_cell.angle_beta   90.00
_cell.angle_gamma   90.00
#
_symmetry.space_group_name_H-M   'P 1'
#
loop_
_entity.id
_entity.type
_entity.pdbx_description
1 polymer ?
#
loop_
_entity_poly.entity_id
_entity_poly.type
_entity_poly.pdbx_seq_one_letter_code
_entity_poly.pdbx_strand_id
1 'polypeptide(L)'
;MAVNPELLKNILFAFERSNSPETLLVAVAKEAKHAMQSKGEMYSHLQWLSDAGYIANHKGTKQTYTYVSFADEYELCHYRWRLTPSGYAFLKELLSIPAWDEFKESLKGESFEFLKQMLLKAVEKKLRQVMPE
;
A
#
# COMPACT_ATOMS: atom_id res chain seq x y z
N MET A 1 13.18 5.65 3.13
CA MET A 1 12.09 5.85 4.10
C MET A 1 11.69 4.49 4.64
N ALA A 2 11.42 4.35 5.93
CA ALA A 2 10.87 3.11 6.48
C ALA A 2 9.43 2.91 5.99
N VAL A 3 8.99 1.67 5.86
CA VAL A 3 7.59 1.38 5.52
C VAL A 3 6.71 1.66 6.73
N ASN A 4 5.57 2.30 6.51
CA ASN A 4 4.50 2.41 7.48
C ASN A 4 3.41 1.38 7.12
N PRO A 5 3.44 0.20 7.77
CA PRO A 5 2.54 -0.90 7.41
C PRO A 5 1.08 -0.55 7.64
N GLU A 6 0.77 0.28 8.63
CA GLU A 6 -0.60 0.73 8.92
C GLU A 6 -1.12 1.66 7.81
N LEU A 7 -0.30 2.62 7.39
CA LEU A 7 -0.64 3.50 6.27
C LEU A 7 -0.84 2.71 4.97
N LEU A 8 0.07 1.80 4.66
CA LEU A 8 0.00 0.96 3.46
C LEU A 8 -1.27 0.10 3.44
N LYS A 9 -1.61 -0.53 4.57
CA LYS A 9 -2.86 -1.29 4.72
C LYS A 9 -4.08 -0.40 4.51
N ASN A 10 -4.09 0.80 5.09
CA ASN A 10 -5.21 1.74 4.96
C ASN A 10 -5.37 2.28 3.53
N ILE A 11 -4.27 2.48 2.81
CA ILE A 11 -4.30 2.83 1.37
C ILE A 11 -4.98 1.73 0.57
N LEU A 12 -4.58 0.47 0.75
CA LEU A 12 -5.14 -0.67 0.01
C LEU A 12 -6.63 -0.88 0.34
N PHE A 13 -7.02 -0.71 1.61
CA PHE A 13 -8.42 -0.74 2.01
C PHE A 13 -9.25 0.38 1.40
N ALA A 14 -8.71 1.59 1.29
CA ALA A 14 -9.42 2.70 0.67
C ALA A 14 -9.70 2.43 -0.82
N PHE A 15 -8.81 1.71 -1.52
CA PHE A 15 -9.11 1.21 -2.87
C PHE A 15 -10.23 0.17 -2.85
N GLU A 16 -10.14 -0.86 -1.99
CA GLU A 16 -11.12 -1.95 -1.91
C GLU A 16 -12.53 -1.47 -1.55
N ARG A 17 -12.64 -0.49 -0.64
CA ARG A 17 -13.91 0.08 -0.17
C ARG A 17 -14.48 1.14 -1.08
N SER A 18 -13.74 1.56 -2.10
CA SER A 18 -14.25 2.58 -3.01
C SER A 18 -15.46 2.03 -3.79
N ASN A 19 -16.51 2.84 -3.92
CA ASN A 19 -17.75 2.44 -4.61
C ASN A 19 -17.59 2.31 -6.15
N SER A 20 -16.37 2.35 -6.65
CA SER A 20 -16.03 2.35 -8.07
C SER A 20 -14.79 1.49 -8.28
N PRO A 21 -14.68 0.74 -9.39
CA PRO A 21 -13.49 -0.07 -9.69
C PRO A 21 -12.22 0.77 -9.84
N GLU A 22 -12.37 2.07 -10.11
CA GLU A 22 -11.27 3.04 -10.11
C GLU A 22 -11.62 4.27 -9.24
N THR A 23 -10.64 4.79 -8.49
CA THR A 23 -10.79 5.91 -7.56
C THR A 23 -9.66 6.93 -7.72
N LEU A 24 -9.88 8.16 -7.25
CA LEU A 24 -8.86 9.21 -7.26
C LEU A 24 -7.91 9.02 -6.08
N LEU A 25 -6.61 9.24 -6.29
CA LEU A 25 -5.63 9.15 -5.20
C LEU A 25 -5.92 10.15 -4.07
N VAL A 26 -6.51 11.31 -4.38
CA VAL A 26 -6.95 12.28 -3.37
C VAL A 26 -8.02 11.69 -2.43
N ALA A 27 -8.95 10.89 -2.96
CA ALA A 27 -9.95 10.22 -2.14
C ALA A 27 -9.31 9.14 -1.26
N VAL A 28 -8.42 8.32 -1.84
CA VAL A 28 -7.62 7.31 -1.12
C VAL A 28 -6.82 7.94 0.00
N ALA A 29 -6.11 9.03 -0.29
CA ALA A 29 -5.31 9.74 0.70
C ALA A 29 -6.17 10.33 1.82
N LYS A 30 -7.37 10.82 1.51
CA LYS A 30 -8.33 11.34 2.50
C LYS A 30 -8.80 10.26 3.47
N GLU A 31 -9.01 9.03 3.00
CA GLU A 31 -9.41 7.89 3.83
C GLU A 31 -8.24 7.36 4.67
N ALA A 32 -7.04 7.26 4.08
CA ALA A 32 -5.86 6.71 4.74
C ALA A 32 -5.09 7.71 5.63
N LYS A 33 -5.49 8.99 5.65
CA LYS A 33 -4.77 10.09 6.33
C LYS A 33 -4.51 9.87 7.81
N HIS A 34 -5.32 9.06 8.49
CA HIS A 34 -5.22 8.88 9.94
C HIS A 34 -3.97 8.10 10.36
N ALA A 35 -3.36 7.36 9.43
CA ALA A 35 -2.14 6.60 9.67
C ALA A 35 -0.88 7.26 9.11
N MET A 36 -0.99 8.41 8.43
CA MET A 36 0.16 9.13 7.87
C MET A 36 0.74 10.14 8.86
N GLN A 37 2.05 10.23 8.92
CA GLN A 37 2.84 11.21 9.67
C GLN A 37 3.08 12.49 8.85
N SER A 38 3.14 12.36 7.51
CA SER A 38 3.33 13.50 6.61
C SER A 38 2.71 13.24 5.23
N LYS A 39 2.51 14.30 4.43
CA LYS A 39 2.10 14.17 3.02
C LYS A 39 3.13 13.41 2.18
N GLY A 40 4.43 13.64 2.42
CA GLY A 40 5.51 12.97 1.70
C GLY A 40 5.52 11.46 1.92
N GLU A 41 5.09 11.01 3.11
CA GLU A 41 4.92 9.60 3.41
C GLU A 41 3.80 8.96 2.56
N MET A 42 2.66 9.64 2.42
CA MET A 42 1.57 9.21 1.54
C MET A 42 2.06 9.06 0.09
N TYR A 43 2.78 10.06 -0.42
CA TYR A 43 3.31 10.05 -1.79
C TYR A 43 4.29 8.92 -2.03
N SER A 44 5.19 8.70 -1.08
CA SER A 44 6.17 7.61 -1.15
C SER A 44 5.49 6.24 -1.17
N HIS A 45 4.49 6.00 -0.31
CA HIS A 45 3.78 4.71 -0.28
C HIS A 45 2.93 4.47 -1.53
N LEU A 46 2.23 5.49 -2.04
CA LEU A 46 1.48 5.38 -3.29
C LEU A 46 2.44 5.08 -4.46
N GLN A 47 3.57 5.78 -4.53
CA GLN A 47 4.56 5.55 -5.58
C GLN A 47 5.14 4.14 -5.50
N TRP A 48 5.45 3.63 -4.31
CA TRP A 48 5.91 2.26 -4.13
C TRP A 48 4.89 1.21 -4.59
N LEU A 49 3.61 1.40 -4.25
CA LEU A 49 2.56 0.50 -4.70
C LEU A 49 2.43 0.51 -6.23
N SER A 50 2.60 1.67 -6.86
CA SER A 50 2.58 1.82 -8.31
C SER A 50 3.80 1.16 -8.97
N ASP A 51 5.00 1.41 -8.44
CA ASP A 51 6.26 0.87 -8.97
C ASP A 51 6.28 -0.66 -8.89
N ALA A 52 5.76 -1.21 -7.79
CA ALA A 52 5.61 -2.65 -7.58
C ALA A 52 4.40 -3.26 -8.32
N GLY A 53 3.60 -2.45 -9.01
CA GLY A 53 2.48 -2.93 -9.83
C GLY A 53 1.25 -3.39 -9.04
N TYR A 54 1.10 -2.96 -7.78
CA TYR A 54 -0.08 -3.25 -6.96
C TYR A 54 -1.25 -2.31 -7.26
N ILE A 55 -0.95 -1.10 -7.75
CA ILE A 55 -1.94 -0.17 -8.28
C ILE A 55 -1.59 0.24 -9.70
N ALA A 56 -2.61 0.58 -10.48
CA ALA A 56 -2.45 1.05 -11.85
C ALA A 56 -3.54 2.05 -12.23
N ASN A 57 -3.30 2.84 -13.27
CA ASN A 57 -4.30 3.70 -13.90
C ASN A 57 -4.47 3.35 -15.39
N HIS A 58 -5.56 3.82 -15.99
CA HIS A 58 -5.88 3.59 -17.40
C HIS A 58 -4.90 4.27 -18.39
N LYS A 59 -4.11 5.25 -17.96
CA LYS A 59 -3.10 5.91 -18.79
C LYS A 59 -1.79 5.13 -18.88
N GLY A 60 -1.61 4.08 -18.07
CA GLY A 60 -0.39 3.29 -18.02
C GLY A 60 0.81 4.00 -17.38
N THR A 61 0.63 5.20 -16.81
CA THR A 61 1.71 5.89 -16.08
C THR A 61 1.90 5.27 -14.71
N LYS A 62 3.16 5.20 -14.25
CA LYS A 62 3.50 4.80 -12.88
C LYS A 62 3.59 5.99 -11.92
N GLN A 63 3.57 7.22 -12.43
CA GLN A 63 3.75 8.40 -11.61
C GLN A 63 2.47 8.75 -10.85
N THR A 64 2.55 8.74 -9.52
CA THR A 64 1.40 8.98 -8.62
C THR A 64 1.24 10.42 -8.16
N TYR A 65 2.28 11.24 -8.32
CA TYR A 65 2.29 12.66 -7.98
C TYR A 65 3.12 13.47 -8.98
N THR A 66 2.79 14.75 -9.13
CA THR A 66 3.53 15.71 -9.96
C THR A 66 4.14 16.80 -9.08
N TYR A 67 5.32 17.28 -9.49
CA TYR A 67 5.97 18.43 -8.85
C TYR A 67 5.26 19.71 -9.29
N VAL A 68 4.78 20.49 -8.32
CA VAL A 68 4.18 21.80 -8.56
C VAL A 68 5.17 22.82 -8.03
N SER A 69 5.84 23.54 -8.93
CA SER A 69 6.96 24.41 -8.58
C SER A 69 6.57 25.53 -7.59
N PHE A 70 7.59 26.00 -6.85
CA PHE A 70 7.69 27.18 -5.97
C PHE A 70 7.60 26.96 -4.45
N ALA A 71 7.24 25.77 -3.94
CA ALA A 71 7.14 25.56 -2.48
C ALA A 71 7.48 24.13 -1.99
N ASP A 72 8.20 23.31 -2.78
CA ASP A 72 8.35 21.86 -2.52
C ASP A 72 7.00 21.16 -2.33
N GLU A 73 5.97 21.65 -3.02
CA GLU A 73 4.63 21.11 -2.99
C GLU A 73 4.45 20.08 -4.10
N TYR A 74 3.95 18.91 -3.70
CA TYR A 74 3.58 17.85 -4.62
C TYR A 74 2.07 17.71 -4.60
N GLU A 75 1.51 17.47 -5.78
CA GLU A 75 0.11 17.16 -5.94
C GLU A 75 -0.07 15.74 -6.44
N LEU A 76 -1.08 15.05 -5.92
CA LEU A 76 -1.45 13.73 -6.41
C LEU A 76 -1.99 13.84 -7.84
N CYS A 77 -1.60 12.89 -8.68
CA CYS A 77 -2.10 12.82 -10.04
C CYS A 77 -3.64 12.70 -10.04
N HIS A 78 -4.28 13.43 -10.97
CA HIS A 78 -5.74 13.45 -11.13
C HIS A 78 -6.32 12.23 -11.87
N TYR A 79 -5.48 11.27 -12.25
CA TYR A 79 -5.95 10.03 -12.86
C TYR A 79 -6.71 9.17 -11.86
N ARG A 80 -7.61 8.33 -12.39
CA ARG A 80 -8.26 7.28 -11.60
C ARG A 80 -7.36 6.06 -11.58
N TRP A 81 -7.23 5.47 -10.39
CA TRP A 81 -6.38 4.33 -10.08
C TRP A 81 -7.20 3.19 -9.52
N ARG A 82 -6.69 1.98 -9.68
CA ARG A 82 -7.31 0.75 -9.18
C ARG A 82 -6.26 -0.19 -8.60
N LEU A 83 -6.72 -1.13 -7.78
CA LEU A 83 -5.92 -2.30 -7.43
C LEU A 83 -5.76 -3.21 -8.66
N THR A 84 -4.55 -3.71 -8.85
CA THR A 84 -4.28 -4.78 -9.82
C THR A 84 -4.62 -6.15 -9.19
N PRO A 85 -4.69 -7.24 -9.97
CA PRO A 85 -4.83 -8.58 -9.41
C PRO A 85 -3.77 -8.89 -8.34
N SER A 86 -2.52 -8.46 -8.57
CA SER A 86 -1.43 -8.58 -7.58
C SER A 86 -1.68 -7.73 -6.34
N GLY A 87 -2.25 -6.54 -6.49
CA GLY A 87 -2.66 -5.68 -5.36
C GLY A 87 -3.73 -6.33 -4.49
N TYR A 88 -4.73 -6.98 -5.10
CA TYR A 88 -5.74 -7.74 -4.36
C TYR A 88 -5.16 -8.96 -3.65
N ALA A 89 -4.25 -9.71 -4.28
CA ALA A 89 -3.57 -10.84 -3.64
C ALA A 89 -2.77 -10.37 -2.41
N PHE A 90 -2.00 -9.30 -2.58
CA PHE A 90 -1.21 -8.71 -1.50
C PHE A 90 -2.08 -8.18 -0.34
N LEU A 91 -3.21 -7.54 -0.64
CA LEU A 91 -4.18 -7.15 0.39
C LEU A 91 -4.71 -8.36 1.16
N LYS A 92 -5.08 -9.45 0.46
CA LYS A 92 -5.53 -10.68 1.12
C LYS A 92 -4.46 -11.29 2.03
N GLU A 93 -3.20 -11.30 1.60
CA GLU A 93 -2.08 -11.75 2.41
C GLU A 93 -1.94 -10.89 3.68
N LEU A 94 -1.99 -9.57 3.56
CA LEU A 94 -1.95 -8.63 4.68
C LEU A 94 -3.08 -8.89 5.69
N LEU A 95 -4.29 -9.17 5.21
CA LEU A 95 -5.45 -9.48 6.06
C LEU A 95 -5.38 -10.85 6.72
N SER A 96 -4.55 -11.75 6.18
CA SER A 96 -4.42 -13.11 6.68
C SER A 96 -3.47 -13.26 7.88
N ILE A 97 -2.76 -12.19 8.25
CA ILE A 97 -1.79 -12.16 9.37
C ILE A 97 -2.53 -12.19 10.71
N PRO A 98 -2.37 -13.26 11.53
CA PRO A 98 -3.18 -13.46 12.74
C PRO A 98 -2.80 -12.60 13.95
N ALA A 99 -1.78 -11.74 13.86
CA ALA A 99 -1.40 -10.80 14.93
C ALA A 99 -0.83 -9.53 14.30
N TRP A 100 -1.72 -8.66 13.76
CA TRP A 100 -1.32 -7.47 13.02
C TRP A 100 -0.44 -6.52 13.85
N ASP A 101 -0.71 -6.37 15.15
CA ASP A 101 0.06 -5.46 16.02
C ASP A 101 1.48 -5.96 16.27
N GLU A 102 1.67 -7.25 16.55
CA GLU A 102 3.01 -7.86 16.68
C GLU A 102 3.79 -7.77 15.36
N PHE A 103 3.10 -8.01 14.24
CA PHE A 103 3.68 -7.90 12.91
C PHE A 103 4.15 -6.47 12.60
N LYS A 104 3.34 -5.45 12.92
CA LYS A 104 3.73 -4.05 12.73
C LYS A 104 4.95 -3.66 13.52
N GLU A 105 5.06 -4.09 14.78
CA GLU A 105 6.24 -3.83 15.60
C GLU A 105 7.51 -4.45 14.98
N SER A 106 7.40 -5.64 14.39
CA SER A 106 8.53 -6.29 13.70
C SER A 106 9.01 -5.57 12.43
N LEU A 107 8.21 -4.66 11.88
CA LEU A 107 8.52 -3.90 10.66
C LEU A 107 9.01 -2.47 10.94
N LYS A 108 9.09 -2.08 12.19
CA LYS A 108 9.42 -0.71 12.57
C LYS A 108 10.85 -0.37 12.16
N GLY A 109 11.00 0.60 11.26
CA GLY A 109 12.30 1.01 10.72
C GLY A 109 12.77 0.21 9.51
N GLU A 110 11.99 -0.80 9.09
CA GLU A 110 12.36 -1.69 8.00
C GLU A 110 11.89 -1.19 6.63
N SER A 111 12.48 -1.78 5.58
CA SER A 111 12.16 -1.45 4.19
C SER A 111 10.89 -2.16 3.68
N PHE A 112 10.34 -1.68 2.57
CA PHE A 112 9.23 -2.35 1.89
C PHE A 112 9.58 -3.76 1.40
N GLU A 113 10.84 -3.98 1.00
CA GLU A 113 11.30 -5.29 0.56
C GLU A 113 11.32 -6.29 1.72
N PHE A 114 11.68 -5.82 2.93
CA PHE A 114 11.57 -6.61 4.14
C PHE A 114 10.12 -6.99 4.45
N LEU A 115 9.17 -6.06 4.28
CA LEU A 115 7.73 -6.36 4.40
C LEU A 115 7.30 -7.49 3.45
N LYS A 116 7.71 -7.46 2.18
CA LYS A 116 7.39 -8.54 1.22
C LYS A 116 7.97 -9.88 1.66
N GLN A 117 9.23 -9.91 2.09
CA GLN A 117 9.86 -11.14 2.59
C GLN A 117 9.15 -11.69 3.81
N MET A 118 8.73 -10.81 4.73
CA MET A 118 8.00 -11.20 5.93
C MET A 118 6.59 -11.73 5.61
N LEU A 119 5.90 -11.15 4.62
CA LEU A 119 4.61 -11.66 4.15
C LEU A 119 4.74 -13.05 3.53
N LEU A 120 5.74 -13.26 2.66
CA LEU A 120 6.03 -14.58 2.09
C LEU A 120 6.28 -15.62 3.20
N LYS A 121 7.12 -15.30 4.19
CA LYS A 121 7.39 -16.19 5.34
C LYS A 121 6.15 -16.44 6.21
N ALA A 122 5.31 -15.44 6.42
CA ALA A 122 4.08 -15.58 7.20
C ALA A 122 3.08 -16.51 6.52
N VAL A 123 2.95 -16.40 5.18
CA VAL A 123 2.13 -17.30 4.37
C VAL A 123 2.68 -18.72 4.38
N GLU A 124 4.00 -18.91 4.22
CA GLU A 124 4.64 -20.23 4.31
C GLU A 124 4.43 -20.91 5.66
N LYS A 125 4.58 -20.17 6.76
CA LYS A 125 4.33 -20.68 8.12
C LYS A 125 2.90 -21.15 8.31
N LYS A 126 1.93 -20.42 7.73
CA LYS A 126 0.51 -20.78 7.78
C LYS A 126 0.21 -22.03 6.95
N LEU A 127 0.81 -22.17 5.76
CA LEU A 127 0.67 -23.37 4.93
C LEU A 127 1.18 -24.63 5.64
N ARG A 128 2.34 -24.54 6.33
CA ARG A 128 2.90 -25.67 7.11
C ARG A 128 2.04 -26.07 8.32
N GLN A 129 1.27 -25.15 8.89
CA GLN A 129 0.38 -25.44 10.01
C GLN A 129 -0.95 -26.08 9.58
N VAL A 130 -1.39 -25.84 8.34
CA VAL A 130 -2.67 -26.35 7.81
C VAL A 130 -2.49 -27.67 7.05
N MET A 131 -1.27 -27.98 6.60
CA MET A 131 -0.88 -29.28 6.04
C MET A 131 0.27 -29.88 6.86
N PRO A 132 -0.01 -30.41 8.07
CA PRO A 132 0.98 -31.21 8.78
C PRO A 132 1.24 -32.49 7.97
N GLU A 133 2.52 -32.80 7.74
CA GLU A 133 2.97 -34.05 7.12
C GLU A 133 2.46 -35.30 7.86
#